data_AF-A0A2N7KIA9-F1
#
_entry.id   AF-A0A2N7KIA9-F1
#
_cell.length_a   1.000
_cell.length_b   1.000
_cell.length_c   1.000
_cell.angle_alpha   90.00
_cell.angle_beta   90.00
_cell.angle_gamma   90.00
#
_symmetry.space_group_name_H-M   'P 1'
#
loop_
_entity.id
_entity.type
_entity.pdbx_description
1 polymer ?
#
loop_
_entity_poly.entity_id
_entity_poly.type
_entity_poly.pdbx_seq_one_letter_code
_entity_poly.pdbx_strand_id
1 'polypeptide(L)'
;MTIESIPRSGFGYFIFGIKIALSPSIRKFVLLPLIANVLLVGGALFYIFSNLNTWIEGWIGALPSFLSWLSYILWPLLVITVLATFSYFFSTLANFIAAPFNGLLAEKVEELLSGKKVNDDGLLDVLKDTPRILAREWRKLVYVLPKAIGLFLLLLIPALGQTVAPFLWFIFTAWMLAIQYADYPFDNHKIKFDDMRNILKQKQGKTYSFGALVSVFTTIPILNLIVVPVAVCGATAMWVVEFKEQALHSRR
;
A
#
# COMPACT_ATOMS: atom_id res chain seq x y z
N MET A 1 7.61 -22.59 -14.13
CA MET A 1 6.18 -22.26 -14.25
C MET A 1 6.05 -21.44 -15.52
N THR A 2 5.77 -22.08 -16.65
CA THR A 2 5.74 -21.43 -17.96
C THR A 2 4.54 -20.47 -18.03
N ILE A 3 4.77 -19.24 -18.50
CA ILE A 3 3.74 -18.23 -18.78
C ILE A 3 3.05 -18.60 -20.09
N GLU A 4 2.49 -19.80 -20.18
CA GLU A 4 1.71 -20.17 -21.34
C GLU A 4 0.32 -19.51 -21.22
N SER A 5 0.20 -18.40 -21.94
CA SER A 5 -0.86 -18.06 -22.90
C SER A 5 -2.33 -18.07 -22.47
N ILE A 6 -2.68 -18.16 -21.18
CA ILE A 6 -4.07 -17.95 -20.77
C ILE A 6 -4.28 -16.44 -20.54
N PRO A 7 -5.10 -15.74 -21.35
CA PRO A 7 -5.48 -14.37 -21.07
C PRO A 7 -6.21 -14.34 -19.72
N ARG A 8 -5.57 -13.75 -18.71
CA ARG A 8 -6.14 -13.64 -17.37
C ARG A 8 -6.97 -12.36 -17.29
N SER A 9 -8.16 -12.49 -16.71
CA SER A 9 -8.87 -11.33 -16.16
C SER A 9 -8.05 -10.74 -15.00
N GLY A 10 -8.37 -9.51 -14.55
CA GLY A 10 -7.74 -8.95 -13.35
C GLY A 10 -7.88 -9.87 -12.13
N PHE A 11 -8.97 -10.62 -12.05
CA PHE A 11 -9.16 -11.71 -11.09
C PHE A 11 -8.12 -12.81 -11.20
N GLY A 12 -7.87 -13.30 -12.42
CA GLY A 12 -6.87 -14.34 -12.66
C GLY A 12 -5.47 -13.91 -12.22
N TYR A 13 -5.12 -12.63 -12.36
CA TYR A 13 -3.83 -12.11 -11.88
C TYR A 13 -3.71 -12.09 -10.36
N PHE A 14 -4.78 -11.75 -9.63
CA PHE A 14 -4.78 -11.81 -8.16
C PHE A 14 -4.57 -13.24 -7.65
N ILE A 15 -5.33 -14.21 -8.19
CA ILE A 15 -5.19 -15.63 -7.82
C ILE A 15 -3.80 -16.18 -8.19
N PHE A 16 -3.27 -15.77 -9.34
CA PHE A 16 -1.90 -16.14 -9.70
C PHE A 16 -0.86 -15.51 -8.77
N GLY A 17 -1.10 -14.28 -8.31
CA GLY A 17 -0.29 -13.62 -7.28
C GLY A 17 -0.18 -14.44 -5.99
N ILE A 18 -1.27 -15.10 -5.57
CA ILE A 18 -1.24 -16.02 -4.42
C ILE A 18 -0.26 -17.16 -4.66
N LYS A 19 -0.32 -17.80 -5.84
CA LYS A 19 0.57 -18.91 -6.19
C LYS A 19 2.04 -18.48 -6.22
N ILE A 20 2.32 -17.29 -6.74
CA ILE A 20 3.69 -16.75 -6.78
C ILE A 20 4.18 -16.42 -5.36
N ALA A 21 3.37 -15.74 -4.55
CA ALA A 21 3.76 -15.32 -3.20
C ALA A 21 4.12 -16.53 -2.31
N LEU A 22 3.45 -17.66 -2.50
CA LEU A 22 3.71 -18.92 -1.78
C LEU A 22 4.88 -19.73 -2.35
N SER A 23 5.48 -19.32 -3.48
CA SER A 23 6.56 -20.07 -4.10
C SER A 23 7.85 -20.03 -3.25
N PRO A 24 8.63 -21.12 -3.18
CA PRO A 24 9.83 -21.19 -2.35
C PRO A 24 10.90 -20.13 -2.67
N SER A 25 10.98 -19.69 -3.94
CA SER A 25 11.93 -18.67 -4.39
C SER A 25 11.55 -17.26 -3.95
N ILE A 26 10.25 -16.96 -3.82
CA ILE A 26 9.72 -15.62 -3.54
C ILE A 26 9.36 -15.42 -2.07
N ARG A 27 8.98 -16.48 -1.34
CA ARG A 27 8.50 -16.38 0.06
C ARG A 27 9.41 -15.56 0.99
N LYS A 28 10.73 -15.61 0.79
CA LYS A 28 11.68 -14.83 1.59
C LYS A 28 11.51 -13.32 1.41
N PHE A 29 11.21 -12.87 0.19
CA PHE A 29 10.97 -11.46 -0.13
C PHE A 29 9.60 -10.98 0.34
N VAL A 30 8.63 -11.90 0.42
CA VAL A 30 7.31 -11.65 1.05
C VAL A 30 7.43 -11.41 2.55
N LEU A 31 8.35 -12.10 3.22
CA LEU A 31 8.57 -11.95 4.67
C LEU A 31 9.29 -10.65 5.03
N LEU A 32 10.08 -10.05 4.14
CA LEU A 32 10.86 -8.84 4.44
C LEU A 32 9.98 -7.64 4.86
N PRO A 33 8.96 -7.20 4.09
CA PRO A 33 8.08 -6.11 4.52
C PRO A 33 7.31 -6.46 5.79
N LEU A 34 6.90 -7.72 5.97
CA LEU A 34 6.17 -8.16 7.17
C LEU A 34 7.03 -8.06 8.42
N ILE A 35 8.26 -8.55 8.37
CA ILE A 35 9.22 -8.46 9.48
C ILE A 35 9.51 -6.99 9.78
N ALA A 36 9.78 -6.17 8.77
CA ALA A 36 10.01 -4.74 8.95
C ALA A 36 8.81 -4.05 9.63
N ASN A 37 7.59 -4.38 9.23
CA ASN A 37 6.37 -3.84 9.82
C ASN A 37 6.18 -4.29 11.28
N VAL A 38 6.38 -5.59 11.56
CA VAL A 38 6.29 -6.13 12.93
C VAL A 38 7.34 -5.49 13.85
N LEU A 39 8.58 -5.32 13.38
CA LEU A 39 9.64 -4.67 14.16
C LEU A 39 9.34 -3.19 14.40
N LEU A 40 8.88 -2.46 13.38
CA LEU A 40 8.57 -1.04 13.51
C LEU A 40 7.36 -0.80 14.41
N VAL A 41 6.22 -1.43 14.11
CA VAL A 41 4.97 -1.22 14.85
C VAL A 41 5.06 -1.87 16.22
N GLY A 42 5.66 -3.07 16.34
CA GLY A 42 5.88 -3.72 17.63
C GLY A 42 6.82 -2.91 18.52
N GLY A 43 7.92 -2.38 17.97
CA GLY A 43 8.83 -1.49 18.68
C GLY A 43 8.17 -0.17 19.09
N ALA A 44 7.35 0.41 18.21
CA ALA A 44 6.59 1.61 18.51
C ALA A 44 5.57 1.40 19.63
N LEU A 45 4.80 0.31 19.57
CA LEU A 45 3.84 -0.05 20.61
C LEU A 45 4.55 -0.28 21.94
N PHE A 46 5.66 -1.02 21.94
CA PHE A 46 6.47 -1.22 23.15
C PHE A 46 6.91 0.13 23.73
N TYR A 47 7.46 1.02 22.91
CA TYR A 47 7.89 2.36 23.33
C TYR A 47 6.73 3.19 23.90
N ILE A 48 5.56 3.18 23.25
CA ILE A 48 4.36 3.89 23.72
C ILE A 48 3.93 3.32 25.07
N PHE A 49 3.70 2.01 25.18
CA PHE A 49 3.22 1.41 26.41
C PHE A 49 4.19 1.61 27.59
N SER A 50 5.50 1.62 27.34
CA SER A 50 6.50 1.90 28.37
C SER A 50 6.50 3.36 28.86
N ASN A 51 6.05 4.33 28.05
CA ASN A 51 6.10 5.75 28.39
C ASN A 51 4.72 6.40 28.58
N LEU A 52 3.64 5.70 28.21
CA LEU A 52 2.28 6.22 28.13
C LEU A 52 1.83 6.81 29.47
N ASN A 53 2.00 6.05 30.56
CA ASN A 53 1.56 6.50 31.87
C ASN A 53 2.33 7.76 32.31
N THR A 54 3.65 7.77 32.13
CA THR A 54 4.51 8.91 32.47
C THR A 54 4.14 10.18 31.71
N TRP A 55 3.86 10.07 30.40
CA TRP A 55 3.45 11.24 29.60
C TRP A 55 2.09 11.78 30.03
N ILE A 56 1.12 10.88 30.26
CA ILE A 56 -0.23 11.28 30.66
C ILE A 56 -0.22 11.89 32.07
N GLU A 57 0.46 11.27 33.03
CA GLU A 57 0.62 11.82 34.37
C GLU A 57 1.36 13.15 34.36
N GLY A 58 2.35 13.33 33.49
CA GLY A 58 3.04 14.62 33.31
C GLY A 58 2.12 15.72 32.80
N TRP A 59 1.23 15.43 31.85
CA TRP A 59 0.26 16.41 31.34
C TRP A 59 -0.86 16.70 32.33
N ILE A 60 -1.38 15.68 33.01
CA ILE A 60 -2.42 15.84 34.03
C ILE A 60 -1.87 16.53 35.28
N GLY A 61 -0.63 16.26 35.66
CA GLY A 61 0.04 16.85 36.82
C GLY A 61 0.27 18.36 36.70
N ALA A 62 0.17 18.93 35.49
CA ALA A 62 0.18 20.37 35.27
C ALA A 62 -1.16 21.05 35.60
N LEU A 63 -2.22 20.30 35.89
CA LEU A 63 -3.53 20.85 36.23
C LEU A 63 -3.54 21.42 37.66
N PRO A 64 -4.06 22.64 37.85
CA PRO A 64 -4.38 23.15 39.19
C PRO A 64 -5.31 22.21 39.96
N SER A 65 -5.18 22.19 41.29
CA SER A 65 -5.95 21.28 42.16
C SER A 65 -7.47 21.37 42.00
N PHE A 66 -8.02 22.56 41.71
CA PHE A 66 -9.45 22.76 41.47
C PHE A 66 -9.96 22.11 40.17
N LEU A 67 -9.06 21.76 39.24
CA LEU A 67 -9.36 21.03 37.99
C LEU A 67 -9.04 19.53 38.10
N SER A 68 -8.68 19.01 39.28
CA SER A 68 -8.35 17.59 39.46
C SER A 68 -9.46 16.62 39.05
N TRP A 69 -10.73 17.04 39.10
CA TRP A 69 -11.88 16.26 38.63
C TRP A 69 -11.83 15.99 37.12
N LEU A 70 -11.17 16.87 36.35
CA LEU A 70 -11.05 16.75 34.90
C LEU A 70 -10.12 15.59 34.49
N SER A 71 -9.23 15.14 35.39
CA SER A 71 -8.33 14.02 35.19
C SER A 71 -9.06 12.73 34.83
N TYR A 72 -10.24 12.47 35.42
CA TYR A 72 -11.05 11.29 35.12
C TYR A 72 -11.53 11.25 33.66
N ILE A 73 -11.71 12.41 33.04
CA ILE A 73 -12.14 12.55 31.64
C ILE A 73 -10.92 12.63 30.71
N LEU A 74 -9.90 13.40 31.10
CA LEU A 74 -8.71 13.60 30.29
C LEU A 74 -7.88 12.33 30.15
N TRP A 75 -7.81 11.48 31.18
CA TRP A 75 -7.02 10.26 31.11
C TRP A 75 -7.43 9.35 29.94
N PRO A 76 -8.70 8.88 29.82
CA PRO A 76 -9.09 8.04 28.68
C PRO A 76 -9.00 8.79 27.35
N LEU A 77 -9.31 10.09 27.32
CA LEU A 77 -9.20 10.90 26.11
C LEU A 77 -7.75 10.99 25.60
N LEU A 78 -6.80 11.23 26.50
CA LEU A 78 -5.38 11.32 26.19
C LEU A 78 -4.83 9.95 25.78
N VAL A 79 -5.21 8.86 26.46
CA VAL A 79 -4.84 7.49 26.04
C VAL A 79 -5.31 7.23 24.61
N ILE A 80 -6.59 7.46 24.32
CA ILE A 80 -7.15 7.23 22.98
C ILE A 80 -6.45 8.12 21.95
N THR A 81 -6.21 9.39 22.27
CA THR A 81 -5.57 10.35 21.37
C THR A 81 -4.13 9.94 21.05
N VAL A 82 -3.35 9.56 22.08
CA VAL A 82 -1.98 9.09 21.91
C VAL A 82 -1.97 7.82 21.08
N LEU A 83 -2.77 6.82 21.46
CA LEU A 83 -2.85 5.55 20.72
C LEU A 83 -3.25 5.78 19.26
N ALA A 84 -4.27 6.59 18.99
CA ALA A 84 -4.73 6.87 17.64
C ALA A 84 -3.67 7.62 16.82
N THR A 85 -3.09 8.68 17.38
CA THR A 85 -2.07 9.51 16.70
C THR A 85 -0.83 8.70 16.37
N PHE A 86 -0.30 7.97 17.35
CA PHE A 86 0.87 7.13 17.15
C PHE A 86 0.56 5.96 16.20
N SER A 87 -0.59 5.30 16.35
CA SER A 87 -0.97 4.20 15.45
C SER A 87 -1.06 4.67 14.00
N TYR A 88 -1.67 5.84 13.75
CA TYR A 88 -1.74 6.43 12.40
C TYR A 88 -0.36 6.82 11.87
N PHE A 89 0.47 7.47 12.70
CA PHE A 89 1.82 7.87 12.32
C PHE A 89 2.70 6.67 11.97
N PHE A 90 2.77 5.67 12.84
CA PHE A 90 3.58 4.47 12.62
C PHE A 90 3.03 3.57 11.52
N SER A 91 1.71 3.51 11.32
CA SER A 91 1.12 2.81 10.18
C SER A 91 1.48 3.48 8.86
N THR A 92 1.44 4.83 8.81
CA THR A 92 1.89 5.58 7.64
C THR A 92 3.38 5.34 7.39
N LEU A 93 4.21 5.46 8.43
CA LEU A 93 5.65 5.22 8.33
C LEU A 93 5.96 3.78 7.89
N ALA A 94 5.23 2.78 8.39
CA ALA A 94 5.36 1.39 7.98
C ALA A 94 5.12 1.22 6.48
N ASN A 95 4.12 1.90 5.90
CA ASN A 95 3.86 1.86 4.46
C ASN A 95 5.03 2.44 3.65
N PHE A 96 5.62 3.55 4.11
CA PHE A 96 6.80 4.15 3.48
C PHE A 96 8.02 3.22 3.56
N ILE A 97 8.24 2.58 4.71
CA ILE A 97 9.32 1.60 4.91
C ILE A 97 9.09 0.32 4.11
N ALA A 98 7.84 -0.09 3.91
CA ALA A 98 7.48 -1.27 3.12
C ALA A 98 7.67 -1.05 1.61
N ALA A 99 7.58 0.20 1.12
CA ALA A 99 7.62 0.50 -0.31
C ALA A 99 8.89 -0.01 -1.02
N PRO A 100 10.13 0.19 -0.48
CA PRO A 100 11.33 -0.40 -1.07
C PRO A 100 11.32 -1.93 -1.13
N PHE A 101 10.83 -2.59 -0.07
CA PHE A 101 10.73 -4.06 -0.06
C PHE A 101 9.69 -4.56 -1.06
N ASN A 102 8.60 -3.83 -1.26
CA ASN A 102 7.60 -4.15 -2.29
C ASN A 102 8.14 -3.94 -3.71
N GLY A 103 8.99 -2.93 -3.93
CA GLY A 103 9.72 -2.74 -5.19
C GLY A 103 10.67 -3.90 -5.49
N LEU A 104 11.45 -4.33 -4.50
CA LEU A 104 12.33 -5.51 -4.60
C LEU A 104 11.54 -6.79 -4.85
N LEU A 105 10.42 -6.99 -4.14
CA LEU A 105 9.53 -8.13 -4.38
C LEU A 105 9.03 -8.14 -5.82
N ALA A 106 8.60 -6.99 -6.35
CA ALA A 106 8.16 -6.87 -7.73
C ALA A 106 9.26 -7.23 -8.73
N GLU A 107 10.50 -6.79 -8.49
CA GLU A 107 11.66 -7.13 -9.32
C GLU A 107 11.90 -8.64 -9.35
N LYS A 108 11.95 -9.30 -8.18
CA LYS A 108 12.23 -10.75 -8.10
C LYS A 108 11.09 -11.59 -8.68
N VAL A 109 9.85 -11.13 -8.59
CA VAL A 109 8.72 -11.76 -9.28
C VAL A 109 8.87 -11.62 -10.80
N GLU A 110 9.29 -10.46 -11.30
CA GLU A 110 9.51 -10.26 -12.72
C GLU A 110 10.67 -11.11 -13.27
N GLU A 111 11.75 -11.27 -12.50
CA GLU A 111 12.85 -12.18 -12.85
C GLU A 111 12.38 -13.62 -12.96
N LEU A 112 11.59 -14.08 -11.98
CA LEU A 112 11.03 -15.43 -11.96
C LEU A 112 10.12 -15.69 -13.18
N LEU A 113 9.35 -14.68 -13.58
CA LEU A 113 8.39 -14.78 -14.67
C LEU A 113 9.06 -14.66 -16.05
N SER A 114 9.94 -13.68 -16.23
CA SER A 114 10.58 -13.40 -17.51
C SER A 114 11.81 -14.27 -17.80
N GLY A 115 12.35 -14.95 -16.79
CA GLY A 115 13.60 -15.72 -16.90
C GLY A 115 14.84 -14.85 -17.17
N LYS A 116 14.70 -13.52 -17.08
CA LYS A 116 15.78 -12.55 -17.29
C LYS A 116 15.99 -11.76 -16.01
N LYS A 117 17.25 -11.47 -15.67
CA LYS A 117 17.55 -10.49 -14.62
C LYS A 117 17.00 -9.13 -15.05
N VAL A 118 16.25 -8.47 -14.18
CA VAL A 118 15.69 -7.13 -14.43
C VAL A 118 16.74 -6.09 -14.05
N ASN A 119 17.27 -6.19 -12.84
CA ASN A 119 18.44 -5.46 -12.34
C ASN A 119 19.32 -6.43 -11.51
N ASP A 120 20.59 -6.10 -11.25
CA ASP A 120 21.45 -6.89 -10.34
C ASP A 120 21.45 -6.28 -8.91
N ASP A 121 20.31 -5.69 -8.52
CA ASP A 121 20.21 -4.85 -7.35
C ASP A 121 20.12 -5.72 -6.08
N GLY A 122 21.06 -5.49 -5.17
CA GLY A 122 21.03 -6.03 -3.81
C GLY A 122 20.15 -5.18 -2.89
N LEU A 123 19.96 -5.62 -1.64
CA LEU A 123 19.28 -4.81 -0.61
C LEU A 123 19.89 -3.41 -0.45
N LEU A 124 21.20 -3.27 -0.67
CA LEU A 124 21.90 -1.99 -0.59
C LEU A 124 21.54 -1.03 -1.73
N ASP A 125 21.27 -1.53 -2.93
CA ASP A 125 20.90 -0.69 -4.07
C ASP A 125 19.43 -0.25 -3.97
N VAL A 126 18.56 -1.11 -3.43
CA VAL A 126 17.19 -0.74 -3.03
C VAL A 126 17.19 0.39 -1.98
N LEU A 127 18.12 0.38 -1.02
CA LEU A 127 18.27 1.46 -0.05
C LEU A 127 18.73 2.77 -0.71
N LYS A 128 19.64 2.72 -1.68
CA LYS A 128 20.05 3.91 -2.45
C LYS A 128 18.90 4.49 -3.28
N ASP A 129 18.02 3.63 -3.78
CA ASP A 129 16.84 4.02 -4.56
C ASP A 129 15.67 4.48 -3.68
N THR A 130 15.76 4.33 -2.35
CA THR A 130 14.69 4.71 -1.41
C THR A 130 14.18 6.14 -1.61
N PRO A 131 15.01 7.19 -1.76
CA PRO A 131 14.52 8.55 -1.98
C PRO A 131 13.61 8.67 -3.21
N ARG A 132 13.94 7.95 -4.29
CA ARG A 132 13.14 7.91 -5.52
C ARG A 132 11.79 7.21 -5.28
N ILE A 133 11.83 6.08 -4.59
CA ILE A 133 10.63 5.29 -4.24
C ILE A 133 9.70 6.12 -3.33
N LEU A 134 10.25 6.81 -2.33
CA LEU A 134 9.45 7.67 -1.46
C LEU A 134 8.86 8.87 -2.21
N ALA A 135 9.62 9.49 -3.13
CA ALA A 135 9.10 10.54 -4.00
C ALA A 135 7.97 10.02 -4.92
N ARG A 136 8.03 8.76 -5.33
CA ARG A 136 6.97 8.10 -6.10
C ARG A 136 5.71 7.89 -5.25
N GLU A 137 5.84 7.41 -4.02
CA GLU A 137 4.73 7.30 -3.07
C GLU A 137 4.09 8.66 -2.76
N TRP A 138 4.91 9.70 -2.60
CA TRP A 138 4.40 11.07 -2.42
C TRP A 138 3.53 11.54 -3.59
N ARG A 139 3.93 11.26 -4.84
CA ARG A 139 3.11 11.59 -6.01
C ARG A 139 1.77 10.84 -6.02
N LYS A 140 1.74 9.59 -5.54
CA LYS A 140 0.48 8.84 -5.38
C LYS A 140 -0.43 9.54 -4.37
N LEU A 141 0.11 10.00 -3.24
CA LEU A 141 -0.66 10.75 -2.25
C LEU A 141 -1.23 12.05 -2.83
N VAL A 142 -0.41 12.84 -3.53
CA VAL A 142 -0.85 14.08 -4.21
C VAL A 142 -1.91 13.78 -5.28
N TYR A 143 -1.83 12.62 -5.94
CA TYR A 143 -2.85 12.18 -6.89
C TYR A 143 -4.17 11.80 -6.21
N VAL A 144 -4.13 11.15 -5.04
CA VAL A 144 -5.30 10.68 -4.28
C VAL A 144 -6.05 11.85 -3.64
N LEU A 145 -5.32 12.73 -2.98
CA LEU A 145 -5.87 13.74 -2.08
C LEU A 145 -7.00 14.58 -2.69
N PRO A 146 -6.84 15.23 -3.87
CA PRO A 146 -7.92 16.05 -4.43
C PRO A 146 -9.16 15.24 -4.81
N LYS A 147 -9.01 13.98 -5.21
CA LYS A 147 -10.13 13.09 -5.56
C LYS A 147 -10.86 12.60 -4.32
N ALA A 148 -10.10 12.23 -3.28
CA ALA A 148 -10.65 11.87 -1.99
C ALA A 148 -11.44 13.03 -1.38
N ILE A 149 -10.92 14.27 -1.46
CA ILE A 149 -11.63 15.48 -1.03
C ILE A 149 -12.93 15.67 -1.84
N GLY A 150 -12.88 15.55 -3.17
CA GLY A 150 -14.08 15.68 -4.01
C GLY A 150 -15.17 14.65 -3.66
N LEU A 151 -14.77 13.39 -3.44
CA LEU A 151 -15.70 12.33 -3.01
C LEU A 151 -16.22 12.55 -1.58
N PHE A 152 -15.38 13.09 -0.70
CA PHE A 152 -15.79 13.46 0.66
C PHE A 152 -16.83 14.58 0.63
N LEU A 153 -16.63 15.62 -0.18
CA LEU A 153 -17.63 16.68 -0.36
C LEU A 153 -18.94 16.15 -0.95
N LEU A 154 -18.87 15.14 -1.84
CA LEU A 154 -20.06 14.49 -2.38
C LEU A 154 -20.87 13.78 -1.28
N LEU A 155 -20.20 13.14 -0.30
CA LEU A 155 -20.88 12.49 0.84
C LEU A 155 -21.65 13.48 1.73
N LEU A 156 -21.29 14.77 1.71
CA LEU A 156 -21.98 15.82 2.47
C LEU A 156 -23.31 16.23 1.84
N ILE A 157 -23.57 15.89 0.58
CA ILE A 157 -24.83 16.20 -0.10
C ILE A 157 -25.91 15.24 0.44
N PRO A 158 -26.97 15.73 1.11
CA PRO A 158 -28.01 14.88 1.65
C PRO A 158 -28.72 14.07 0.56
N ALA A 159 -29.09 12.83 0.89
CA ALA A 159 -29.70 11.82 0.01
C ALA A 159 -28.80 11.33 -1.14
N LEU A 160 -28.30 12.23 -2.00
CA LEU A 160 -27.48 11.85 -3.17
C LEU A 160 -26.10 11.32 -2.77
N GLY A 161 -25.48 11.94 -1.77
CA GLY A 161 -24.15 11.57 -1.29
C GLY A 161 -24.15 10.16 -0.74
N GLN A 162 -25.13 9.80 0.08
CA GLN A 162 -25.21 8.48 0.71
C GLN A 162 -25.53 7.37 -0.28
N THR A 163 -26.24 7.67 -1.38
CA THR A 163 -26.60 6.65 -2.38
C THR A 163 -25.51 6.46 -3.44
N VAL A 164 -24.89 7.53 -3.94
CA VAL A 164 -23.95 7.44 -5.08
C VAL A 164 -22.50 7.38 -4.61
N ALA A 165 -22.14 8.14 -3.56
CA ALA A 165 -20.75 8.28 -3.17
C ALA A 165 -20.10 6.98 -2.69
N PRO A 166 -20.76 6.05 -1.97
CA PRO A 166 -20.13 4.77 -1.61
C PRO A 166 -19.69 3.94 -2.83
N PHE A 167 -20.49 3.93 -3.90
CA PHE A 167 -20.13 3.22 -5.14
C PHE A 167 -18.95 3.90 -5.85
N LEU A 168 -18.98 5.23 -5.96
CA LEU A 168 -17.87 5.99 -6.54
C LEU A 168 -16.59 5.86 -5.70
N TRP A 169 -16.72 5.84 -4.37
CA TRP A 169 -15.62 5.61 -3.45
C TRP A 169 -15.01 4.24 -3.65
N PHE A 170 -15.83 3.19 -3.76
CA PHE A 170 -15.35 1.84 -4.04
C PHE A 170 -14.62 1.75 -5.40
N ILE A 171 -15.19 2.31 -6.46
CA ILE A 171 -14.55 2.35 -7.80
C ILE A 171 -13.21 3.10 -7.73
N PHE A 172 -13.19 4.22 -7.01
CA PHE A 172 -11.98 5.01 -6.78
C PHE A 172 -10.93 4.23 -5.99
N THR A 173 -11.31 3.56 -4.90
CA THR A 173 -10.43 2.71 -4.10
C THR A 173 -9.87 1.56 -4.93
N ALA A 174 -10.71 0.90 -5.75
CA ALA A 174 -10.27 -0.15 -6.66
C ALA A 174 -9.21 0.38 -7.65
N TRP A 175 -9.45 1.51 -8.29
CA TRP A 175 -8.46 2.15 -9.17
C TRP A 175 -7.16 2.49 -8.45
N MET A 176 -7.28 3.04 -7.24
CA MET A 176 -6.12 3.45 -6.45
C MET A 176 -5.26 2.28 -6.01
N LEU A 177 -5.87 1.19 -5.53
CA LEU A 177 -5.14 -0.01 -5.16
C LEU A 177 -4.48 -0.64 -6.39
N ALA A 178 -5.16 -0.65 -7.54
CA ALA A 178 -4.55 -1.13 -8.77
C ALA A 178 -3.32 -0.30 -9.15
N ILE A 179 -3.39 1.05 -9.10
CA ILE A 179 -2.21 1.91 -9.27
C ILE A 179 -1.14 1.58 -8.24
N GLN A 180 -1.49 1.50 -6.95
CA GLN A 180 -0.53 1.34 -5.86
C GLN A 180 0.41 0.16 -6.11
N TYR A 181 -0.16 -0.99 -6.48
CA TYR A 181 0.58 -2.23 -6.69
C TYR A 181 1.14 -2.38 -8.10
N ALA A 182 0.44 -1.91 -9.14
CA ALA A 182 0.96 -1.95 -10.50
C ALA A 182 2.13 -0.97 -10.69
N ASP A 183 2.24 0.08 -9.88
CA ASP A 183 3.32 1.05 -10.02
C ASP A 183 4.71 0.49 -9.72
N TYR A 184 4.85 -0.52 -8.84
CA TYR A 184 6.16 -1.08 -8.49
C TYR A 184 6.97 -1.56 -9.70
N PRO A 185 6.46 -2.45 -10.59
CA PRO A 185 7.21 -2.86 -11.78
C PRO A 185 7.45 -1.72 -12.79
N PHE A 186 6.53 -0.75 -12.90
CA PHE A 186 6.74 0.43 -13.76
C PHE A 186 7.86 1.34 -13.21
N ASP A 187 7.90 1.55 -11.89
CA ASP A 187 8.92 2.36 -11.24
C ASP A 187 10.29 1.65 -11.24
N ASN A 188 10.33 0.32 -11.15
CA ASN A 188 11.57 -0.45 -11.37
C ASN A 188 12.18 -0.17 -12.76
N HIS A 189 11.34 0.07 -13.77
CA HIS A 189 11.77 0.47 -15.13
C HIS A 189 11.90 1.99 -15.31
N LYS A 190 11.76 2.77 -14.24
CA LYS A 190 11.87 4.25 -14.20
C LYS A 190 10.85 4.95 -15.11
N ILE A 191 9.69 4.34 -15.31
CA ILE A 191 8.61 4.91 -16.14
C ILE A 191 7.88 5.99 -15.34
N LYS A 192 7.60 7.14 -15.97
CA LYS A 192 6.94 8.27 -15.30
C LYS A 192 5.53 7.89 -14.86
N PHE A 193 5.05 8.52 -13.78
CA PHE A 193 3.76 8.23 -13.17
C PHE A 193 2.57 8.47 -14.11
N ASP A 194 2.63 9.54 -14.89
CA ASP A 194 1.56 9.85 -15.84
C ASP A 194 1.52 8.87 -17.03
N ASP A 195 2.69 8.43 -17.51
CA ASP A 195 2.77 7.40 -18.56
C ASP A 195 2.19 6.07 -18.07
N MET A 196 2.56 5.65 -16.87
CA MET A 196 2.00 4.45 -16.22
C MET A 196 0.48 4.54 -16.15
N ARG A 197 -0.07 5.67 -15.68
CA ARG A 197 -1.52 5.87 -15.57
C ARG A 197 -2.21 5.79 -16.93
N ASN A 198 -1.61 6.39 -17.96
CA ASN A 198 -2.15 6.35 -19.31
C ASN A 198 -2.14 4.93 -19.88
N ILE A 199 -1.09 4.15 -19.62
CA ILE A 199 -0.99 2.74 -20.02
C ILE A 199 -2.06 1.90 -19.29
N LEU A 200 -2.21 2.04 -17.97
CA LEU A 200 -3.25 1.34 -17.22
C LEU A 200 -4.67 1.69 -17.71
N LYS A 201 -4.90 2.95 -18.10
CA LYS A 201 -6.18 3.39 -18.67
C LYS A 201 -6.51 2.75 -20.02
N GLN A 202 -5.57 2.14 -20.72
CA GLN A 202 -5.88 1.42 -21.96
C GLN A 202 -6.49 0.04 -21.70
N LYS A 203 -6.31 -0.51 -20.49
CA LYS A 203 -6.84 -1.82 -20.08
C LYS A 203 -7.67 -1.73 -18.79
N GLN A 204 -8.56 -0.72 -18.71
CA GLN A 204 -9.35 -0.40 -17.51
C GLN A 204 -10.06 -1.61 -16.90
N GLY A 205 -10.71 -2.44 -17.71
CA GLY A 205 -11.43 -3.62 -17.21
C GLY A 205 -10.55 -4.56 -16.37
N LYS A 206 -9.31 -4.81 -16.82
CA LYS A 206 -8.34 -5.63 -16.08
C LYS A 206 -7.83 -4.91 -14.83
N THR A 207 -7.52 -3.61 -14.95
CA THR A 207 -7.01 -2.80 -13.84
C THR A 207 -8.04 -2.65 -12.71
N TYR A 208 -9.29 -2.29 -13.04
CA TYR A 208 -10.37 -2.17 -12.05
C TYR A 208 -10.72 -3.51 -11.42
N SER A 209 -10.86 -4.58 -12.20
CA SER A 209 -11.20 -5.90 -11.63
C SER A 209 -10.11 -6.43 -10.70
N PHE A 210 -8.85 -6.20 -11.01
CA PHE A 210 -7.73 -6.50 -10.11
C PHE A 210 -7.83 -5.68 -8.81
N GLY A 211 -7.94 -4.35 -8.93
CA GLY A 211 -8.00 -3.47 -7.78
C GLY A 211 -9.23 -3.66 -6.90
N ALA A 212 -10.36 -4.02 -7.48
CA ALA A 212 -11.60 -4.31 -6.75
C ALA A 212 -11.43 -5.52 -5.82
N LEU A 213 -10.77 -6.59 -6.27
CA LEU A 213 -10.47 -7.74 -5.41
C LEU A 213 -9.52 -7.36 -4.29
N VAL A 214 -8.46 -6.63 -4.62
CA VAL A 214 -7.54 -6.13 -3.59
C VAL A 214 -8.30 -5.29 -2.57
N SER A 215 -9.25 -4.44 -2.98
CA SER A 215 -10.10 -3.67 -2.06
C SER A 215 -10.97 -4.56 -1.15
N VAL A 216 -11.59 -5.60 -1.71
CA VAL A 216 -12.43 -6.51 -0.93
C VAL A 216 -11.60 -7.27 0.10
N PHE A 217 -10.46 -7.82 -0.31
CA PHE A 217 -9.62 -8.61 0.59
C PHE A 217 -8.87 -7.77 1.63
N THR A 218 -8.51 -6.52 1.32
CA THR A 218 -7.91 -5.59 2.30
C THR A 218 -8.88 -5.19 3.40
N THR A 219 -10.19 -5.26 3.15
CA THR A 219 -11.23 -5.00 4.17
C THR A 219 -11.24 -6.08 5.26
N ILE A 220 -10.73 -7.29 4.96
CA ILE A 220 -10.69 -8.41 5.91
C ILE A 220 -9.37 -8.34 6.69
N PRO A 221 -9.36 -8.03 8.01
CA PRO A 221 -8.13 -7.69 8.73
C PRO A 221 -7.04 -8.76 8.68
N ILE A 222 -7.42 -10.04 8.85
CA ILE A 222 -6.48 -11.17 8.84
C ILE A 222 -5.87 -11.35 7.44
N LEU A 223 -6.66 -11.15 6.38
CA LEU A 223 -6.20 -11.30 5.01
C LEU A 223 -5.36 -10.10 4.57
N ASN A 224 -5.64 -8.90 5.07
CA ASN A 224 -4.94 -7.67 4.70
C ASN A 224 -3.40 -7.79 4.82
N LEU A 225 -2.90 -8.51 5.83
CA LEU A 225 -1.46 -8.77 6.02
C LEU A 225 -0.82 -9.52 4.83
N ILE A 226 -1.56 -10.46 4.23
CA ILE A 226 -1.09 -11.31 3.12
C ILE A 226 -1.47 -10.69 1.77
N VAL A 227 -2.49 -9.83 1.74
CA VAL A 227 -2.98 -9.22 0.49
C VAL A 227 -1.93 -8.31 -0.15
N VAL A 228 -1.13 -7.59 0.63
CA VAL A 228 -0.06 -6.73 0.11
C VAL A 228 0.92 -7.51 -0.78
N PRO A 229 1.62 -8.57 -0.29
CA PRO A 229 2.55 -9.31 -1.13
C PRO A 229 1.86 -10.05 -2.29
N VAL A 230 0.63 -10.54 -2.08
CA VAL A 230 -0.17 -11.16 -3.15
C VAL A 230 -0.49 -10.15 -4.26
N ALA A 231 -0.87 -8.93 -3.90
CA ALA A 231 -1.19 -7.87 -4.83
C ALA A 231 0.06 -7.41 -5.58
N VAL A 232 1.22 -7.28 -4.91
CA VAL A 232 2.50 -7.00 -5.60
C VAL A 232 2.82 -8.10 -6.62
N CYS A 233 2.76 -9.38 -6.23
CA CYS A 233 3.04 -10.49 -7.14
C CYS A 233 2.06 -10.53 -8.33
N GLY A 234 0.77 -10.34 -8.07
CA GLY A 234 -0.28 -10.34 -9.08
C GLY A 234 -0.17 -9.15 -10.04
N ALA A 235 0.15 -7.97 -9.52
CA ALA A 235 0.35 -6.77 -10.32
C ALA A 235 1.61 -6.86 -11.20
N THR A 236 2.70 -7.45 -10.71
CA THR A 236 3.88 -7.74 -11.52
C THR A 236 3.59 -8.78 -12.60
N ALA A 237 2.81 -9.82 -12.30
CA ALA A 237 2.39 -10.77 -13.32
C ALA A 237 1.53 -10.11 -14.41
N MET A 238 0.63 -9.20 -14.03
CA MET A 238 -0.15 -8.39 -14.95
C MET A 238 0.75 -7.48 -15.79
N TRP A 239 1.76 -6.85 -15.20
CA TRP A 239 2.77 -6.07 -15.90
C TRP A 239 3.48 -6.87 -17.00
N VAL A 240 4.05 -8.02 -16.64
CA VAL A 240 4.85 -8.85 -17.58
C VAL A 240 4.04 -9.27 -18.80
N VAL A 241 2.77 -9.64 -18.60
CA VAL A 241 1.92 -10.17 -19.68
C VAL A 241 1.23 -9.06 -20.47
N GLU A 242 0.78 -7.98 -19.82
CA GLU A 242 -0.15 -7.02 -20.44
C GLU A 242 0.49 -5.69 -20.81
N PHE A 243 1.52 -5.25 -20.09
CA PHE A 243 1.95 -3.85 -20.12
C PHE A 243 3.42 -3.67 -20.48
N LYS A 244 4.29 -4.66 -20.21
CA LYS A 244 5.74 -4.55 -20.36
C LYS A 244 6.17 -4.13 -21.77
N GLU A 245 5.71 -4.83 -22.80
CA GLU A 245 6.11 -4.51 -24.18
C GLU A 245 5.68 -3.10 -24.58
N GLN A 246 4.41 -2.77 -24.34
CA GLN A 246 3.87 -1.46 -24.65
C GLN A 246 4.62 -0.33 -23.92
N ALA A 247 4.86 -0.51 -22.62
CA ALA A 247 5.46 0.51 -21.78
C ALA A 247 6.94 0.75 -22.11
N LEU A 248 7.66 -0.30 -22.52
CA LEU A 248 9.05 -0.17 -22.99
C LEU A 248 9.13 0.42 -24.39
N HIS A 249 8.14 0.20 -25.25
CA HIS A 249 8.06 0.85 -26.56
C HIS A 249 7.77 2.35 -26.46
N SER A 250 6.91 2.79 -25.54
CA SER A 250 6.63 4.23 -25.33
C SER A 250 7.81 5.06 -24.77
N ARG A 251 8.92 4.40 -24.40
CA ARG A 251 10.14 5.04 -23.89
C ARG A 251 11.15 5.37 -25.01
N ARG A 252 11.03 4.74 -26.19
CA ARG A 252 11.85 5.04 -27.36
C ARG A 252 11.28 6.24 -28.11
#